data_AF-A0A948YEK6-F1
#
_entry.id   AF-A0A948YEK6-F1
#
_cell.length_a   1.000
_cell.length_b   1.000
_cell.length_c   1.000
_cell.angle_alpha   90.00
_cell.angle_beta   90.00
_cell.angle_gamma   90.00
#
_symmetry.space_group_name_H-M   'P 1'
#
loop_
_entity.id
_entity.type
_entity.pdbx_description
1 polymer ?
#
loop_
_entity_poly.entity_id
_entity_poly.type
_entity_poly.pdbx_seq_one_letter_code
_entity_poly.pdbx_strand_id
1 'polypeptide(L)'
;MNEKTIVLPSARAIRNEQLKIENPTLFLPNYITMSDFVSKLCIVKDLKMHDEDSRVLLLLEAADFKEFSQLQIERNFFTFTKNSSYIFKFFEELSAEMYDIQELDTSDIYAEYEEHISILQELHKRYEKICAQRKVLDRIFLPKLYIFHKEYALTHKKIEIHAEGHLTNFELELLQKCCVYSEVNIHLNTTKFNTKMQKKFLDLGIELEKDYSYIISLNAAK
;
A
#
# COMPACT_ATOMS: atom_id res chain seq x y z
N MET A 1 2.54 -12.84 -26.45
CA MET A 1 2.00 -12.33 -25.17
C MET A 1 3.09 -12.53 -24.14
N ASN A 2 3.53 -11.48 -23.44
CA ASN A 2 4.58 -11.65 -22.43
C ASN A 2 4.02 -12.47 -21.27
N GLU A 3 4.44 -13.72 -21.15
CA GLU A 3 3.98 -14.62 -20.10
C GLU A 3 4.48 -14.18 -18.72
N LYS A 4 5.58 -13.42 -18.68
CA LYS A 4 6.30 -13.02 -17.47
C LYS A 4 6.23 -11.51 -17.25
N THR A 5 5.86 -11.12 -16.04
CA THR A 5 5.87 -9.73 -15.55
C THR A 5 6.82 -9.61 -14.37
N ILE A 6 7.70 -8.61 -14.43
CA ILE A 6 8.71 -8.33 -13.42
C ILE A 6 8.30 -7.05 -12.70
N VAL A 7 7.94 -7.19 -11.43
CA VAL A 7 7.55 -6.10 -10.55
C VAL A 7 8.78 -5.62 -9.79
N LEU A 8 9.16 -4.37 -10.02
CA LEU A 8 10.34 -3.74 -9.43
C LEU A 8 9.94 -2.62 -8.45
N PRO A 9 10.78 -2.30 -7.45
CA PRO A 9 10.40 -1.36 -6.38
C PRO A 9 10.33 0.09 -6.86
N SER A 10 11.00 0.43 -7.97
CA SER A 10 11.01 1.81 -8.48
C SER A 10 11.21 1.88 -9.99
N ALA A 11 10.78 2.99 -10.58
CA ALA A 11 11.07 3.31 -11.98
C ALA A 11 12.59 3.37 -12.27
N ARG A 12 13.41 3.72 -11.27
CA ARG A 12 14.87 3.69 -11.38
C ARG A 12 15.39 2.25 -11.52
N ALA A 13 14.86 1.31 -10.75
CA ALA A 13 15.21 -0.11 -10.88
C ALA A 13 14.83 -0.64 -12.26
N ILE A 14 13.64 -0.28 -12.78
CA ILE A 14 13.22 -0.64 -14.15
C ILE A 14 14.23 -0.13 -15.18
N ARG A 15 14.60 1.17 -15.12
CA ARG A 15 15.57 1.75 -16.06
C ARG A 15 16.93 1.05 -15.98
N ASN A 16 17.39 0.75 -14.76
CA ASN A 16 18.66 0.04 -14.56
C ASN A 16 18.64 -1.36 -15.19
N GLU A 17 17.56 -2.12 -15.03
CA GLU A 17 17.42 -3.44 -15.65
C GLU A 17 17.34 -3.34 -17.18
N GLN A 18 16.61 -2.36 -17.71
CA GLN A 18 16.52 -2.13 -19.15
C GLN A 18 17.87 -1.77 -19.79
N LEU A 19 18.74 -1.04 -19.08
CA LEU A 19 20.08 -0.69 -19.56
C LEU A 19 21.04 -1.89 -19.61
N LYS A 20 20.80 -2.94 -18.82
CA LYS A 20 21.61 -4.17 -18.82
C LYS A 20 21.26 -5.11 -19.99
N ILE A 21 20.21 -4.82 -20.75
CA ILE A 21 19.78 -5.66 -21.87
C ILE A 21 20.69 -5.37 -23.06
N GLU A 22 21.76 -6.16 -23.20
CA GLU A 22 22.78 -6.01 -24.25
C GLU A 22 22.26 -6.38 -25.65
N ASN A 23 21.29 -7.30 -25.73
CA ASN A 23 20.66 -7.74 -26.98
C ASN A 23 19.13 -7.78 -26.79
N PRO A 24 18.39 -6.75 -27.22
CA PRO A 24 16.93 -6.77 -27.14
C PRO A 24 16.40 -7.89 -28.04
N THR A 25 15.92 -8.97 -27.44
CA THR A 25 15.06 -9.92 -28.14
C THR A 25 13.75 -9.22 -28.53
N LEU A 26 12.99 -9.78 -29.48
CA LEU A 26 11.72 -9.20 -29.93
C LEU A 26 10.68 -9.03 -28.79
N PHE A 27 10.90 -9.67 -27.65
CA PHE A 27 10.02 -9.67 -26.49
C PHE A 27 10.78 -9.24 -25.23
N LEU A 28 10.78 -7.94 -24.94
CA LEU A 28 11.27 -7.43 -23.67
C LEU A 28 10.35 -7.90 -22.52
N PRO A 29 10.88 -8.25 -21.34
CA PRO A 29 10.06 -8.54 -20.17
C PRO A 29 9.12 -7.37 -19.85
N ASN A 30 7.91 -7.68 -19.37
CA ASN A 30 6.99 -6.65 -18.91
C ASN A 30 7.43 -6.14 -17.54
N TYR A 31 8.10 -4.99 -17.50
CA TYR A 31 8.50 -4.34 -16.25
C TYR A 31 7.43 -3.39 -15.75
N ILE A 32 7.13 -3.43 -14.46
CA ILE A 32 6.16 -2.55 -13.82
C ILE A 32 6.59 -2.24 -12.38
N THR A 33 6.21 -1.07 -11.85
CA THR A 33 6.47 -0.76 -10.43
C THR A 33 5.47 -1.47 -9.53
N MET A 34 5.79 -1.69 -8.26
CA MET A 34 4.82 -2.24 -7.30
C MET A 34 3.56 -1.38 -7.22
N SER A 35 3.70 -0.05 -7.16
CA SER A 35 2.55 0.88 -7.12
C SER A 35 1.68 0.80 -8.37
N ASP A 36 2.28 0.72 -9.56
CA ASP A 36 1.52 0.58 -10.81
C ASP A 36 0.87 -0.80 -10.92
N PHE A 37 1.51 -1.84 -10.40
CA PHE A 37 0.97 -3.19 -10.39
C PHE A 37 -0.25 -3.28 -9.48
N VAL A 38 -0.14 -2.80 -8.24
CA VAL A 38 -1.24 -2.70 -7.27
C VAL A 38 -2.40 -1.88 -7.82
N SER A 39 -2.13 -0.70 -8.40
CA SER A 39 -3.21 0.14 -8.94
C SER A 39 -3.99 -0.54 -10.07
N LYS A 40 -3.31 -1.33 -10.93
CA LYS A 40 -3.98 -2.09 -12.00
C LYS A 40 -4.73 -3.32 -11.51
N LEU A 41 -4.30 -3.91 -10.38
CA LEU A 41 -5.02 -5.00 -9.71
C LEU A 41 -6.28 -4.54 -8.98
N CYS A 42 -6.42 -3.24 -8.74
CA CYS A 42 -7.54 -2.67 -7.99
C CYS A 42 -8.51 -1.91 -8.91
N ILE A 43 -9.75 -2.39 -9.01
CA ILE A 43 -10.85 -1.63 -9.60
C ILE A 43 -11.65 -0.98 -8.48
N VAL A 44 -11.98 0.29 -8.64
CA VAL A 44 -12.96 0.98 -7.78
C VAL A 44 -14.07 1.52 -8.66
N LYS A 45 -15.32 1.17 -8.35
CA LYS A 45 -16.49 1.59 -9.12
C LYS A 45 -17.02 2.92 -8.59
N ASP A 46 -17.53 3.75 -9.50
CA ASP A 46 -18.30 4.96 -9.19
C ASP A 46 -17.58 6.06 -8.39
N LEU A 47 -16.25 5.97 -8.25
CA LEU A 47 -15.40 6.95 -7.58
C LEU A 47 -14.37 7.55 -8.53
N LYS A 48 -14.02 8.82 -8.30
CA LYS A 48 -12.99 9.55 -9.06
C LYS A 48 -11.75 9.79 -8.22
N MET A 49 -10.59 9.81 -8.86
CA MET A 49 -9.38 10.31 -8.23
C MET A 49 -9.48 11.83 -8.03
N HIS A 50 -8.90 12.34 -6.95
CA HIS A 50 -8.73 13.76 -6.70
C HIS A 50 -7.26 14.16 -6.92
N ASP A 51 -7.02 15.45 -7.14
CA ASP A 51 -5.69 16.05 -7.04
C ASP A 51 -5.31 16.31 -5.56
N GLU A 52 -4.02 16.49 -5.30
CA GLU A 52 -3.51 16.66 -3.92
C GLU A 52 -4.05 17.93 -3.23
N ASP A 53 -4.36 19.01 -3.95
CA ASP A 53 -4.92 20.22 -3.34
C ASP A 53 -6.36 19.98 -2.89
N SER A 54 -7.17 19.36 -3.76
CA SER A 54 -8.51 18.90 -3.41
C SER A 54 -8.49 17.95 -2.22
N ARG A 55 -7.53 17.02 -2.17
CA ARG A 55 -7.35 16.09 -1.04
C ARG A 55 -7.23 16.82 0.29
N VAL A 56 -6.36 17.82 0.36
CA VAL A 56 -6.11 18.61 1.57
C VAL A 56 -7.38 19.37 1.99
N LEU A 57 -8.11 19.94 1.04
CA LEU A 57 -9.35 20.67 1.32
C LEU A 57 -10.42 19.78 1.96
N LEU A 58 -10.56 18.53 1.49
CA LEU A 58 -11.52 17.58 2.05
C LEU A 58 -11.15 17.16 3.47
N LEU A 59 -9.85 16.98 3.76
CA LEU A 59 -9.40 16.70 5.12
C LEU A 59 -9.59 17.91 6.04
N LEU A 60 -9.37 19.13 5.53
CA LEU A 60 -9.62 20.37 6.28
C LEU A 60 -11.11 20.54 6.65
N GLU A 61 -12.00 20.17 5.74
CA GLU A 61 -13.45 20.10 6.01
C GLU A 61 -13.78 19.02 7.04
N ALA A 62 -13.15 17.83 6.93
CA ALA A 62 -13.30 16.76 7.91
C ALA A 62 -12.86 17.19 9.31
N ALA A 63 -11.81 18.01 9.41
CA ALA A 63 -11.27 18.58 10.64
C ALA A 63 -12.16 19.65 11.31
N ASP A 64 -13.34 19.94 10.76
CA ASP A 64 -14.29 20.90 11.34
C ASP A 64 -15.08 20.34 12.51
N PHE A 65 -14.41 20.12 13.64
CA PHE A 65 -15.00 19.75 14.92
C PHE A 65 -14.16 20.26 16.10
N LYS A 66 -14.79 20.38 17.28
CA LYS A 66 -14.24 21.12 18.42
C LYS A 66 -12.96 20.47 18.97
N GLU A 67 -12.98 19.15 19.09
CA GLU A 67 -11.93 18.33 19.70
C GLU A 67 -10.66 18.32 18.84
N PHE A 68 -10.76 18.58 17.52
CA PHE A 68 -9.59 18.67 16.63
C PHE A 68 -8.54 19.68 17.12
N SER A 69 -8.97 20.75 17.80
CA SER A 69 -8.07 21.76 18.36
C SER A 69 -7.06 21.20 19.38
N GLN A 70 -7.35 20.06 20.01
CA GLN A 70 -6.46 19.42 20.97
C GLN A 70 -5.24 18.78 20.32
N LEU A 71 -5.28 18.48 19.02
CA LEU A 71 -4.09 18.04 18.27
C LEU A 71 -3.06 19.16 18.08
N GLN A 72 -3.39 20.40 18.48
CA GLN A 72 -2.54 21.59 18.29
C GLN A 72 -2.15 21.84 16.82
N ILE A 73 -2.97 21.35 15.88
CA ILE A 73 -2.83 21.59 14.45
C ILE A 73 -3.72 22.78 14.08
N GLU A 74 -3.10 23.89 13.69
CA GLU A 74 -3.86 25.05 13.22
C GLU A 74 -4.65 24.72 11.94
N ARG A 75 -5.93 25.12 11.92
CA ARG A 75 -6.83 24.97 10.77
C ARG A 75 -6.74 26.12 9.76
N ASN A 76 -5.81 27.06 9.95
CA ASN A 76 -5.48 28.02 8.90
C ASN A 76 -4.96 27.25 7.68
N PHE A 77 -5.50 27.50 6.50
CA PHE A 77 -5.19 26.73 5.29
C PHE A 77 -3.67 26.57 5.06
N PHE A 78 -2.86 27.63 5.18
CA PHE A 78 -1.42 27.56 4.94
C PHE A 78 -0.69 26.69 5.97
N THR A 79 -1.10 26.72 7.22
CA THR A 79 -0.53 25.87 8.28
C THR A 79 -1.02 24.42 8.13
N PHE A 80 -2.30 24.24 7.84
CA PHE A 80 -2.91 22.92 7.70
C PHE A 80 -2.30 22.13 6.53
N THR A 81 -2.07 22.75 5.37
CA THR A 81 -1.44 22.09 4.22
C THR A 81 -0.05 21.53 4.54
N LYS A 82 0.70 22.15 5.46
CA LYS A 82 2.01 21.62 5.91
C LYS A 82 1.82 20.41 6.81
N ASN A 83 0.89 20.49 7.76
CA ASN A 83 0.69 19.48 8.80
C ASN A 83 -0.17 18.28 8.33
N SER A 84 -1.04 18.46 7.34
CA SER A 84 -1.92 17.41 6.80
C SER A 84 -1.15 16.22 6.26
N SER A 85 0.08 16.45 5.78
CA SER A 85 0.96 15.39 5.28
C SER A 85 1.26 14.31 6.34
N TYR A 86 1.33 14.68 7.62
CA TYR A 86 1.53 13.71 8.71
C TYR A 86 0.28 12.88 8.96
N ILE A 87 -0.90 13.52 8.92
CA ILE A 87 -2.19 12.84 9.08
C ILE A 87 -2.41 11.85 7.92
N PHE A 88 -2.17 12.28 6.68
CA PHE A 88 -2.30 11.39 5.52
C PHE A 88 -1.34 10.22 5.60
N LYS A 89 -0.05 10.44 5.92
CA LYS A 89 0.91 9.35 6.09
C LYS A 89 0.48 8.35 7.15
N PHE A 90 0.01 8.83 8.30
CA PHE A 90 -0.49 7.97 9.37
C PHE A 90 -1.65 7.09 8.88
N PHE A 91 -2.68 7.68 8.26
CA PHE A 91 -3.81 6.91 7.71
C PHE A 91 -3.40 5.98 6.57
N GLU A 92 -2.47 6.39 5.71
CA GLU A 92 -1.93 5.57 4.62
C GLU A 92 -1.16 4.35 5.16
N GLU A 93 -0.38 4.52 6.23
CA GLU A 93 0.36 3.42 6.88
C GLU A 93 -0.59 2.39 7.47
N LEU A 94 -1.61 2.83 8.22
CA LEU A 94 -2.64 1.93 8.76
C LEU A 94 -3.38 1.19 7.64
N SER A 95 -3.79 1.92 6.61
CA SER A 95 -4.48 1.37 5.45
C SER A 95 -3.64 0.33 4.73
N ALA A 96 -2.37 0.61 4.46
CA ALA A 96 -1.46 -0.32 3.79
C ALA A 96 -1.22 -1.60 4.60
N GLU A 97 -1.12 -1.49 5.93
CA GLU A 97 -1.05 -2.66 6.82
C GLU A 97 -2.41 -3.31 7.11
N MET A 98 -3.50 -2.80 6.50
CA MET A 98 -4.87 -3.27 6.70
C MET A 98 -5.30 -3.26 8.18
N TYR A 99 -4.79 -2.30 8.94
CA TYR A 99 -5.12 -2.14 10.34
C TYR A 99 -6.24 -1.13 10.51
N ASP A 100 -7.32 -1.50 11.21
CA ASP A 100 -8.42 -0.57 11.47
C ASP A 100 -8.00 0.43 12.55
N ILE A 101 -8.10 1.73 12.24
CA ILE A 101 -7.83 2.81 13.19
C ILE A 101 -8.72 2.72 14.44
N GLN A 102 -9.91 2.11 14.33
CA GLN A 102 -10.81 1.88 15.46
C GLN A 102 -10.25 0.88 16.50
N GLU A 103 -9.19 0.12 16.17
CA GLU A 103 -8.58 -0.86 17.07
C GLU A 103 -7.38 -0.29 17.85
N LEU A 104 -6.92 0.93 17.53
CA LEU A 104 -5.71 1.51 18.13
C LEU A 104 -5.82 1.82 19.63
N ASP A 105 -7.00 2.17 20.11
CA ASP A 105 -7.28 2.50 21.51
C ASP A 105 -7.19 1.26 22.42
N THR A 106 -7.33 0.06 21.87
CA THR A 106 -7.20 -1.22 22.61
C THR A 106 -5.76 -1.64 22.87
N SER A 107 -4.78 -0.94 22.31
CA SER A 107 -3.36 -1.29 22.43
C SER A 107 -2.70 -0.52 23.59
N ASP A 108 -2.21 -1.25 24.59
CA ASP A 108 -1.47 -0.71 25.75
C ASP A 108 -0.31 0.24 25.36
N ILE A 109 0.28 0.04 24.18
CA ILE A 109 1.38 0.87 23.65
C ILE A 109 0.95 2.34 23.49
N TYR A 110 -0.34 2.60 23.30
CA TYR A 110 -0.86 3.92 22.96
C TYR A 110 -1.71 4.56 24.06
N ALA A 111 -1.72 4.00 25.28
CA ALA A 111 -2.56 4.51 26.38
C ALA A 111 -2.34 6.01 26.67
N GLU A 112 -1.10 6.51 26.54
CA GLU A 112 -0.78 7.94 26.74
C GLU A 112 -1.30 8.85 25.62
N TYR A 113 -1.74 8.29 24.49
CA TYR A 113 -2.20 9.02 23.30
C TYR A 113 -3.70 8.82 23.03
N GLU A 114 -4.45 8.22 23.96
CA GLU A 114 -5.87 7.86 23.79
C GLU A 114 -6.73 9.05 23.30
N GLU A 115 -6.52 10.24 23.86
CA GLU A 115 -7.21 11.46 23.45
C GLU A 115 -6.93 11.83 21.99
N HIS A 116 -5.65 11.83 21.59
CA HIS A 116 -5.26 12.14 20.21
C HIS A 116 -5.75 11.08 19.21
N ILE A 117 -5.72 9.80 19.60
CA ILE A 117 -6.20 8.70 18.77
C ILE A 117 -7.70 8.82 18.56
N SER A 118 -8.46 9.14 19.61
CA SER A 118 -9.91 9.36 19.51
C SER A 118 -10.25 10.48 18.52
N ILE A 119 -9.47 11.57 18.52
CA ILE A 119 -9.63 12.67 17.56
C ILE A 119 -9.30 12.22 16.14
N LEU A 120 -8.23 11.44 15.95
CA LEU A 120 -7.83 10.92 14.64
C LEU A 120 -8.85 9.89 14.09
N GLN A 121 -9.45 9.08 14.95
CA GLN A 121 -10.53 8.15 14.59
C GLN A 121 -11.77 8.91 14.10
N GLU A 122 -12.20 9.95 14.80
CA GLU A 122 -13.33 10.78 14.37
C GLU A 122 -12.98 11.53 13.07
N LEU A 123 -11.78 12.07 12.95
CA LEU A 123 -11.32 12.70 11.71
C LEU A 123 -11.36 11.73 10.52
N HIS A 124 -10.86 10.50 10.71
CA HIS A 124 -10.85 9.46 9.69
C HIS A 124 -12.28 9.12 9.23
N LYS A 125 -13.20 8.94 10.18
CA LYS A 125 -14.63 8.66 9.90
C LYS A 125 -15.32 9.81 9.17
N ARG A 126 -15.07 11.05 9.59
CA ARG A 126 -15.61 12.25 8.92
C ARG A 126 -15.06 12.38 7.50
N TYR A 127 -13.76 12.14 7.33
CA TYR A 127 -13.09 12.17 6.04
C TYR A 127 -13.65 11.11 5.08
N GLU A 128 -13.82 9.87 5.54
CA GLU A 128 -14.45 8.80 4.77
C GLU A 128 -15.84 9.20 4.26
N LYS A 129 -16.66 9.77 5.15
CA LYS A 129 -18.00 10.25 4.81
C LYS A 129 -17.98 11.33 3.74
N ILE A 130 -17.08 12.31 3.84
CA ILE A 130 -16.92 13.37 2.85
C ILE A 130 -16.47 12.78 1.50
N CYS A 131 -15.50 11.88 1.49
CA CYS A 131 -15.04 11.21 0.28
C CYS A 131 -16.17 10.44 -0.41
N ALA A 132 -16.96 9.69 0.35
CA ALA A 132 -18.12 8.95 -0.16
C ALA A 132 -19.19 9.90 -0.75
N GLN A 133 -19.51 10.99 -0.05
CA GLN A 133 -20.49 11.99 -0.51
C GLN A 133 -20.06 12.66 -1.82
N ARG A 134 -18.77 12.97 -1.96
CA ARG A 134 -18.22 13.61 -3.16
C ARG A 134 -17.84 12.60 -4.26
N LYS A 135 -18.03 11.31 -4.02
CA LYS A 135 -17.65 10.22 -4.93
C LYS A 135 -16.19 10.28 -5.34
N VAL A 136 -15.31 10.55 -4.37
CA VAL A 136 -13.86 10.59 -4.57
C VAL A 136 -13.19 9.42 -3.86
N LEU A 137 -12.18 8.86 -4.48
CA LEU A 137 -11.33 7.81 -3.93
C LEU A 137 -10.08 8.45 -3.35
N ASP A 138 -9.84 8.20 -2.06
CA ASP A 138 -8.52 8.36 -1.44
C ASP A 138 -7.86 7.00 -1.29
N ARG A 139 -6.54 6.96 -1.46
CA ARG A 139 -5.75 5.73 -1.30
C ARG A 139 -5.87 5.14 0.10
N ILE A 140 -6.14 5.97 1.12
CA ILE A 140 -6.46 5.53 2.50
C ILE A 140 -7.61 4.52 2.52
N PHE A 141 -8.59 4.66 1.62
CA PHE A 141 -9.76 3.79 1.58
C PHE A 141 -9.67 2.70 0.51
N LEU A 142 -8.58 2.65 -0.26
CA LEU A 142 -8.43 1.68 -1.36
C LEU A 142 -8.55 0.22 -0.87
N PRO A 143 -7.86 -0.22 0.20
CA PRO A 143 -7.98 -1.60 0.68
C PRO A 143 -9.40 -2.00 1.11
N LYS A 144 -10.23 -1.03 1.53
CA LYS A 144 -11.62 -1.25 1.92
C LYS A 144 -12.58 -1.30 0.73
N LEU A 145 -12.27 -0.56 -0.34
CA LEU A 145 -13.21 -0.29 -1.43
C LEU A 145 -12.90 -1.03 -2.74
N TYR A 146 -11.71 -1.62 -2.87
CA TYR A 146 -11.30 -2.23 -4.13
C TYR A 146 -12.08 -3.51 -4.45
N ILE A 147 -12.23 -3.74 -5.75
CA ILE A 147 -12.61 -5.01 -6.35
C ILE A 147 -11.36 -5.53 -7.06
N PHE A 148 -10.97 -6.76 -6.78
CA PHE A 148 -9.81 -7.38 -7.41
C PHE A 148 -10.04 -7.56 -8.93
N HIS A 149 -9.11 -7.03 -9.74
CA HIS A 149 -9.17 -7.03 -11.19
C HIS A 149 -8.64 -8.34 -11.77
N LYS A 150 -9.50 -9.36 -11.77
CA LYS A 150 -9.17 -10.72 -12.22
C LYS A 150 -8.70 -10.76 -13.67
N GLU A 151 -9.34 -9.97 -14.53
CA GLU A 151 -9.05 -9.90 -15.97
C GLU A 151 -7.62 -9.41 -16.20
N TYR A 152 -7.17 -8.41 -15.44
CA TYR A 152 -5.79 -7.94 -15.49
C TYR A 152 -4.82 -8.99 -14.96
N ALA A 153 -5.11 -9.61 -13.81
CA ALA A 153 -4.27 -10.66 -13.23
C ALA A 153 -4.05 -11.83 -14.21
N LEU A 154 -5.10 -12.27 -14.91
CA LEU A 154 -5.06 -13.34 -15.92
C LEU A 154 -4.13 -13.05 -17.11
N THR A 155 -3.79 -11.79 -17.37
CA THR A 155 -2.85 -11.45 -18.45
C THR A 155 -1.40 -11.82 -18.12
N HIS A 156 -1.10 -12.13 -16.86
CA HIS A 156 0.24 -12.46 -16.36
C HIS A 156 0.29 -13.94 -15.98
N LYS A 157 1.03 -14.79 -16.71
CA LYS A 157 1.18 -16.21 -16.32
C LYS A 157 2.15 -16.37 -15.16
N LYS A 158 3.23 -15.59 -15.16
CA LYS A 158 4.27 -15.56 -14.14
C LYS A 158 4.53 -14.13 -13.69
N ILE A 159 4.55 -13.92 -12.39
CA ILE A 159 4.83 -12.65 -11.73
C ILE A 159 6.07 -12.85 -10.87
N GLU A 160 7.13 -12.08 -11.14
CA GLU A 160 8.34 -12.05 -10.32
C GLU A 160 8.42 -10.68 -9.64
N ILE A 161 8.36 -10.69 -8.30
CA ILE A 161 8.41 -9.48 -7.48
C ILE A 161 9.81 -9.36 -6.91
N HIS A 162 10.50 -8.26 -7.17
CA HIS A 162 11.73 -7.92 -6.48
C HIS A 162 11.40 -7.02 -5.29
N ALA A 163 11.34 -7.61 -4.10
CA ALA A 163 11.04 -6.88 -2.89
C ALA A 163 12.32 -6.27 -2.30
N GLU A 164 12.37 -4.95 -2.26
CA GLU A 164 13.37 -4.19 -1.51
C GLU A 164 12.69 -3.63 -0.25
N GLY A 165 13.07 -4.14 0.93
CA GLY A 165 12.51 -3.68 2.19
C GLY A 165 11.34 -4.53 2.67
N HIS A 166 10.13 -3.98 2.66
CA HIS A 166 8.94 -4.54 3.31
C HIS A 166 7.73 -4.51 2.37
N LEU A 167 7.00 -5.63 2.30
CA LEU A 167 5.68 -5.68 1.68
C LEU A 167 4.61 -5.42 2.72
N THR A 168 3.73 -4.49 2.39
CA THR A 168 2.55 -4.18 3.20
C THR A 168 1.56 -5.35 3.18
N ASN A 169 0.67 -5.42 4.18
CA ASN A 169 -0.34 -6.50 4.20
C ASN A 169 -1.28 -6.42 3.00
N PHE A 170 -1.63 -5.21 2.56
CA PHE A 170 -2.46 -5.02 1.38
C PHE A 170 -1.79 -5.51 0.10
N GLU A 171 -0.51 -5.21 -0.11
CA GLU A 171 0.25 -5.77 -1.23
C GLU A 171 0.30 -7.29 -1.19
N LEU A 172 0.56 -7.87 -0.01
CA LEU A 172 0.60 -9.32 0.17
C LEU A 172 -0.76 -9.97 -0.10
N GLU A 173 -1.87 -9.36 0.34
CA GLU A 173 -3.23 -9.83 0.05
C GLU A 173 -3.49 -9.88 -1.47
N LEU A 174 -3.12 -8.82 -2.19
CA LEU A 174 -3.26 -8.75 -3.64
C LEU A 174 -2.41 -9.82 -4.35
N LEU A 175 -1.17 -10.02 -3.91
CA LEU A 175 -0.28 -11.05 -4.46
C LEU A 175 -0.81 -12.46 -4.19
N GLN A 176 -1.37 -12.72 -3.01
CA GLN A 176 -2.05 -13.98 -2.70
C GLN A 176 -3.27 -14.20 -3.59
N LYS A 177 -4.08 -13.17 -3.86
CA LYS A 177 -5.18 -13.25 -4.84
C LYS A 177 -4.70 -13.55 -6.25
N CYS A 178 -3.54 -13.03 -6.65
CA CYS A 178 -2.92 -13.37 -7.94
C CYS A 178 -2.51 -14.85 -8.05
N CYS A 179 -2.20 -15.54 -6.94
CA CYS A 179 -1.77 -16.94 -6.96
C CYS A 179 -2.81 -17.91 -7.54
N VAL A 180 -4.09 -17.50 -7.62
CA VAL A 180 -5.16 -18.27 -8.28
C VAL A 180 -5.01 -18.29 -9.81
N TYR A 181 -4.39 -17.25 -10.38
CA TYR A 181 -4.33 -17.03 -11.83
C TYR A 181 -2.90 -17.13 -12.39
N SER A 182 -1.89 -16.97 -11.54
CA SER A 182 -0.50 -16.78 -11.92
C SER A 182 0.46 -17.51 -10.97
N GLU A 183 1.63 -17.89 -11.47
CA GLU A 183 2.77 -18.23 -10.62
C GLU A 183 3.37 -16.95 -10.05
N VAL A 184 3.42 -16.81 -8.74
CA VAL A 184 3.87 -15.60 -8.04
C VAL A 184 5.10 -15.93 -7.20
N ASN A 185 6.23 -15.35 -7.59
CA ASN A 185 7.51 -15.53 -6.90
C ASN A 185 8.04 -14.20 -6.36
N ILE A 186 8.48 -14.19 -5.11
CA ILE A 186 9.09 -13.03 -4.46
C ILE A 186 10.60 -13.27 -4.32
N HIS A 187 11.38 -12.42 -4.95
CA HIS A 187 12.81 -12.29 -4.77
C HIS A 187 13.08 -11.39 -3.57
N LEU A 188 13.71 -11.95 -2.53
CA LEU A 188 14.03 -11.25 -1.30
C LEU A 188 15.48 -11.48 -0.90
N ASN A 189 16.20 -10.39 -0.64
CA ASN A 189 17.48 -10.42 0.04
C ASN A 189 17.25 -10.13 1.51
N THR A 190 17.51 -11.09 2.38
CA THR A 190 17.40 -10.88 3.82
C THR A 190 18.57 -10.03 4.31
N THR A 191 18.27 -9.05 5.16
CA THR A 191 19.26 -8.16 5.77
C THR A 191 18.82 -7.84 7.19
N LYS A 192 19.69 -7.22 7.98
CA LYS A 192 19.30 -6.67 9.29
C LYS A 192 18.19 -5.60 9.24
N PHE A 193 17.87 -5.05 8.07
CA PHE A 193 16.92 -3.96 7.90
C PHE A 193 15.50 -4.41 7.49
N ASN A 194 15.31 -5.67 7.08
CA ASN A 194 13.99 -6.20 6.68
C ASN A 194 13.50 -7.34 7.58
N THR A 195 13.84 -7.29 8.86
CA THR A 195 13.39 -8.28 9.86
C THR A 195 11.88 -8.35 9.99
N LYS A 196 11.16 -7.24 9.79
CA LYS A 196 9.68 -7.22 9.74
C LYS A 196 9.14 -8.11 8.61
N MET A 197 9.73 -8.02 7.42
CA MET A 197 9.36 -8.85 6.28
C MET A 197 9.73 -10.33 6.51
N GLN A 198 10.89 -10.60 7.10
CA GLN A 198 11.28 -11.96 7.50
C GLN A 198 10.26 -12.57 8.47
N LYS A 199 9.80 -11.80 9.46
CA LYS A 199 8.75 -12.24 10.39
C LYS A 199 7.42 -12.53 9.66
N LYS A 200 7.01 -11.69 8.70
CA LYS A 200 5.81 -11.96 7.89
C LYS A 200 5.90 -13.29 7.14
N PHE A 201 7.07 -13.64 6.59
CA PHE A 201 7.25 -14.94 5.95
C PHE A 201 7.32 -16.10 6.94
N LEU A 202 7.88 -15.88 8.12
CA LEU A 202 7.85 -16.87 9.20
C LEU A 202 6.41 -17.19 9.63
N ASP A 203 5.55 -16.17 9.73
CA ASP A 203 4.13 -16.33 10.03
C ASP A 203 3.38 -17.11 8.91
N LEU A 204 3.92 -17.14 7.69
CA LEU A 204 3.48 -17.97 6.57
C LEU A 204 4.16 -19.36 6.53
N GLY A 205 4.94 -19.72 7.56
CA GLY A 205 5.66 -20.99 7.65
C GLY A 205 6.96 -21.06 6.85
N ILE A 206 7.48 -19.92 6.40
CA ILE A 206 8.69 -19.82 5.58
C ILE A 206 9.81 -19.22 6.44
N GLU A 207 10.71 -20.08 6.91
CA GLU A 207 11.88 -19.66 7.67
C GLU A 207 12.97 -19.13 6.73
N LEU A 208 13.48 -17.93 7.01
CA LEU A 208 14.49 -17.26 6.21
C LEU A 208 15.73 -16.97 7.07
N GLU A 209 16.86 -17.54 6.69
CA GLU A 209 18.15 -17.20 7.29
C GLU A 209 18.61 -15.80 6.86
N LYS A 210 19.37 -15.12 7.73
CA LYS A 210 19.89 -13.77 7.49
C LYS A 210 21.00 -13.76 6.44
N ASP A 211 21.07 -12.68 5.67
CA ASP A 211 22.11 -12.40 4.67
C ASP A 211 22.14 -13.41 3.48
N TYR A 212 20.99 -14.03 3.20
CA TYR A 212 20.74 -14.87 2.03
C TYR A 212 19.74 -14.24 1.06
N SER A 213 19.84 -14.68 -0.21
CA SER A 213 18.88 -14.38 -1.28
C SER A 213 17.93 -15.57 -1.49
N TYR A 214 16.63 -15.28 -1.47
CA TYR A 214 15.57 -16.27 -1.65
C TYR A 214 14.70 -15.96 -2.85
N ILE A 215 14.18 -17.01 -3.47
CA ILE A 215 13.03 -16.95 -4.37
C ILE A 215 11.91 -17.72 -3.68
N ILE A 216 10.91 -16.99 -3.22
CA ILE A 216 9.81 -17.52 -2.41
C ILE A 216 8.59 -17.66 -3.33
N SER A 217 8.09 -18.88 -3.51
CA SER A 217 6.84 -19.10 -4.24
C SER A 217 5.66 -18.91 -3.30
N LEU A 218 4.80 -17.92 -3.59
CA LEU A 218 3.58 -17.69 -2.81
C LEU A 218 2.49 -18.73 -3.10
N ASN A 219 2.57 -19.44 -4.23
CA ASN A 219 1.61 -20.50 -4.55
C ASN A 219 1.74 -21.74 -3.63
N ALA A 220 2.91 -21.91 -2.99
CA ALA A 220 3.21 -23.05 -2.12
C ALA A 220 2.87 -22.81 -0.63
N ALA A 221 2.62 -21.56 -0.24
CA ALA A 221 2.20 -21.21 1.11
C ALA A 221 0.69 -21.51 1.24
N LYS A 222 0.35 -22.64 1.87
CA LYS A 222 -1.02 -23.02 2.26
C LYS A 222 -1.07 -23.34 3.74
#